data_AF-A0A1V6KD88-F1
#
_entry.id   AF-A0A1V6KD88-F1
#
_cell.length_a   1.000
_cell.length_b   1.000
_cell.length_c   1.000
_cell.angle_alpha   90.00
_cell.angle_beta   90.00
_cell.angle_gamma   90.00
#
_symmetry.space_group_name_H-M   'P 1'
#
loop_
_entity.id
_entity.type
_entity.pdbx_description
1 polymer ?
#
loop_
_entity_poly.entity_id
_entity_poly.type
_entity_poly.pdbx_seq_one_letter_code
_entity_poly.pdbx_strand_id
1 'polypeptide(L)'
;MLPVAANIIFNSYHWEIPFANDGSTTYQNDQQSVMTVRSGSTWIFHLEFQSTNLGYLKQGEDKIPYFIKVTEKDNSYGGIILPSAIMNGYVQLTSAQKIYFIGKTPKNGSQFYVGIKINALPGEFYESGAYTDTLTVSFFVL
;
A
#
# COMPACT_ATOMS: atom_id res chain seq x y z
N MET A 1 -19.00 -15.09 5.48
CA MET A 1 -19.79 -14.33 4.48
C MET A 1 -19.25 -12.91 4.49
N LEU A 2 -18.76 -12.38 3.37
CA LEU A 2 -18.34 -10.96 3.32
C LEU A 2 -19.57 -10.06 3.56
N PRO A 3 -19.43 -8.89 4.18
CA PRO A 3 -20.54 -7.96 4.39
C PRO A 3 -21.09 -7.51 3.04
N VAL A 4 -22.37 -7.15 2.99
CA VAL A 4 -22.97 -6.56 1.80
C VAL A 4 -22.12 -5.37 1.34
N ALA A 5 -21.74 -5.37 0.06
CA ALA A 5 -20.97 -4.33 -0.62
C ALA A 5 -19.55 -4.05 -0.06
N ALA A 6 -18.89 -5.03 0.58
CA ALA A 6 -17.47 -4.92 0.88
C ALA A 6 -16.62 -5.03 -0.38
N ASN A 7 -15.89 -3.96 -0.74
CA ASN A 7 -14.91 -4.01 -1.81
C ASN A 7 -13.76 -3.02 -1.61
N ILE A 8 -12.66 -3.33 -2.28
CA ILE A 8 -11.48 -2.49 -2.40
C ILE A 8 -11.31 -2.24 -3.89
N ILE A 9 -11.22 -0.97 -4.28
CA ILE A 9 -11.01 -0.57 -5.68
C ILE A 9 -9.78 0.33 -5.73
N PHE A 10 -8.85 0.00 -6.63
CA PHE A 10 -7.75 0.89 -6.98
C PHE A 10 -8.07 1.63 -8.29
N ASN A 11 -7.57 2.86 -8.42
CA ASN A 11 -7.63 3.60 -9.68
C ASN A 11 -6.66 3.05 -10.74
N SER A 12 -5.63 2.29 -10.33
CA SER A 12 -4.77 1.49 -11.19
C SER A 12 -4.27 0.27 -10.44
N TYR A 13 -4.18 -0.87 -11.12
CA TYR A 13 -3.62 -2.12 -10.60
C TYR A 13 -2.21 -2.40 -11.12
N HIS A 14 -1.65 -1.49 -11.93
CA HIS A 14 -0.30 -1.57 -12.48
C HIS A 14 0.39 -0.21 -12.32
N TRP A 15 1.64 -0.23 -11.86
CA TRP A 15 2.45 0.97 -11.64
C TRP A 15 3.82 0.80 -12.28
N GLU A 16 4.11 1.61 -13.27
CA GLU A 16 5.44 1.73 -13.86
C GLU A 16 6.14 2.92 -13.23
N ILE A 17 7.26 2.65 -12.57
CA ILE A 17 8.02 3.64 -11.81
C ILE A 17 9.40 3.77 -12.46
N PRO A 18 9.70 4.88 -13.15
CA PRO A 18 11.05 5.16 -13.57
C PRO A 18 11.89 5.48 -12.34
N PHE A 19 12.90 4.64 -12.08
CA PHE A 19 13.82 4.81 -10.97
C PHE A 19 15.21 5.16 -11.50
N ALA A 20 15.74 6.30 -11.06
CA ALA A 20 17.10 6.71 -11.42
C ALA A 20 18.10 5.86 -10.63
N ASN A 21 18.74 4.92 -11.31
CA ASN A 21 19.80 4.11 -10.74
C ASN A 21 21.11 4.89 -10.74
N ASP A 22 21.19 5.96 -9.93
CA ASP A 22 22.35 6.85 -9.83
C ASP A 22 23.03 6.81 -8.45
N GLY A 23 22.56 5.93 -7.56
CA GLY A 23 23.05 5.77 -6.20
C GLY A 23 22.72 6.92 -5.23
N SER A 24 21.92 7.90 -5.65
CA SER A 24 21.64 9.11 -4.84
C SER A 24 20.18 9.57 -4.87
N THR A 25 19.45 9.32 -5.95
CA THR A 25 18.08 9.80 -6.16
C THR A 25 17.09 8.84 -5.55
N THR A 26 16.39 9.30 -4.52
CA THR A 26 15.24 8.59 -3.95
C THR A 26 14.02 8.84 -4.82
N TYR A 27 13.30 7.77 -5.15
CA TYR A 27 11.95 7.89 -5.68
C TYR A 27 10.96 7.96 -4.52
N GLN A 28 10.08 8.95 -4.53
CA GLN A 28 8.98 9.05 -3.58
C GLN A 28 7.76 9.69 -4.25
N ASN A 29 6.64 9.00 -4.22
CA ASN A 29 5.35 9.51 -4.63
C ASN A 29 4.30 9.15 -3.59
N ASP A 30 3.85 10.13 -2.81
CA ASP A 30 2.85 9.96 -1.75
C ASP A 30 1.44 9.62 -2.29
N GLN A 31 1.20 9.80 -3.59
CA GLN A 31 -0.10 9.62 -4.26
C GLN A 31 0.00 8.71 -5.48
N GLN A 32 0.84 7.67 -5.41
CA GLN A 32 1.04 6.71 -6.50
C GLN A 32 -0.28 6.08 -6.98
N SER A 33 -1.22 5.87 -6.07
CA SER A 33 -2.57 5.39 -6.40
C SER A 33 -3.60 5.89 -5.40
N VAL A 34 -4.87 5.81 -5.81
CA VAL A 34 -6.03 6.03 -4.95
C VAL A 34 -6.75 4.70 -4.75
N MET A 35 -6.82 4.27 -3.50
CA MET A 35 -7.60 3.12 -3.04
C MET A 35 -8.92 3.61 -2.45
N THR A 36 -10.05 3.06 -2.90
CA THR A 36 -11.38 3.30 -2.33
C THR A 36 -11.86 2.04 -1.63
N VAL A 37 -12.25 2.19 -0.37
CA VAL A 37 -12.72 1.09 0.48
C VAL A 37 -14.20 1.29 0.75
N ARG A 38 -15.02 0.29 0.46
CA ARG A 38 -16.43 0.26 0.86
C ARG A 38 -16.68 -0.95 1.74
N SER A 39 -17.51 -0.75 2.75
CA SER A 39 -17.98 -1.80 3.64
C SER A 39 -19.33 -1.42 4.22
N GLY A 40 -20.32 -2.30 4.03
CA GLY A 40 -21.59 -2.24 4.75
C GLY A 40 -21.53 -2.87 6.15
N SER A 41 -20.35 -3.33 6.60
CA SER A 41 -20.18 -3.98 7.90
C SER A 41 -20.56 -3.06 9.05
N THR A 42 -21.31 -3.59 10.03
CA THR A 42 -21.52 -2.95 11.33
C THR A 42 -20.48 -3.38 12.37
N TRP A 43 -19.62 -4.34 12.02
CA TRP A 43 -18.57 -4.93 12.87
C TRP A 43 -17.18 -4.43 12.47
N ILE A 44 -16.18 -4.73 13.30
CA ILE A 44 -14.78 -4.44 12.98
C ILE A 44 -14.37 -5.23 11.75
N PHE A 45 -13.66 -4.57 10.84
CA PHE A 45 -13.01 -5.22 9.71
C PHE A 45 -11.61 -4.65 9.55
N HIS A 46 -10.77 -5.32 8.76
CA HIS A 46 -9.45 -4.80 8.45
C HIS A 46 -9.05 -5.06 7.01
N LEU A 47 -8.16 -4.20 6.55
CA LEU A 47 -7.42 -4.41 5.32
C LEU A 47 -6.04 -4.96 5.69
N GLU A 48 -5.57 -5.92 4.91
CA GLU A 48 -4.23 -6.50 5.06
C GLU A 48 -3.44 -6.30 3.77
N PHE A 49 -2.27 -5.68 3.89
CA PHE A 49 -1.34 -5.39 2.80
C PHE A 49 -0.18 -6.36 2.87
N GLN A 50 0.09 -7.07 1.77
CA GLN A 50 1.15 -8.06 1.67
C GLN A 50 1.90 -7.91 0.35
N SER A 51 3.22 -8.04 0.41
CA SER A 51 4.08 -8.11 -0.77
C SER A 51 4.43 -9.58 -1.03
N THR A 52 4.39 -9.98 -2.31
CA THR A 52 4.82 -11.33 -2.72
C THR A 52 6.30 -11.55 -2.41
N ASN A 53 7.12 -10.52 -2.62
CA ASN A 53 8.55 -10.54 -2.39
C ASN A 53 8.96 -9.79 -1.10
N LEU A 54 8.12 -9.76 -0.06
CA LEU A 54 8.43 -9.21 1.26
C LEU A 54 8.94 -7.75 1.25
N GLY A 55 8.39 -6.92 0.36
CA GLY A 55 8.74 -5.51 0.20
C GLY A 55 9.97 -5.29 -0.66
N TYR A 56 10.29 -6.22 -1.56
CA TYR A 56 11.34 -6.08 -2.56
C TYR A 56 10.79 -6.18 -3.98
N LEU A 57 11.21 -5.27 -4.87
CA LEU A 57 11.10 -5.48 -6.31
C LEU A 57 12.23 -6.44 -6.72
N LYS A 58 11.94 -7.48 -7.51
CA LYS A 58 12.94 -8.48 -7.92
C LYS A 58 13.18 -8.51 -9.43
N GLN A 59 14.44 -8.75 -9.80
CA GLN A 59 14.90 -9.13 -11.13
C GLN A 59 15.88 -10.30 -10.95
N GLY A 60 15.41 -11.54 -11.11
CA GLY A 60 16.21 -12.71 -10.75
C GLY A 60 16.56 -12.72 -9.25
N GLU A 61 17.86 -12.72 -8.95
CA GLU A 61 18.38 -12.63 -7.57
C GLU A 61 18.53 -11.19 -7.07
N ASP A 62 18.60 -10.22 -7.99
CA ASP A 62 18.71 -8.80 -7.65
C ASP A 62 17.40 -8.31 -7.04
N LYS A 63 17.53 -7.45 -6.02
CA LYS A 63 16.39 -6.93 -5.26
C LYS A 63 16.54 -5.47 -4.89
N ILE A 64 15.46 -4.72 -5.04
CA ILE A 64 15.38 -3.31 -4.64
C ILE A 64 14.31 -3.19 -3.54
N PRO A 65 14.66 -2.77 -2.31
CA PRO A 65 13.67 -2.56 -1.26
C PRO A 65 12.74 -1.40 -1.64
N TYR A 66 11.44 -1.60 -1.44
CA TYR A 66 10.45 -0.54 -1.61
C TYR A 66 9.53 -0.45 -0.39
N PHE A 67 9.00 0.74 -0.16
CA PHE A 67 8.24 1.09 1.03
C PHE A 67 6.89 1.65 0.61
N ILE A 68 5.86 1.36 1.41
CA ILE A 68 4.49 1.79 1.17
C ILE A 68 4.04 2.67 2.34
N LYS A 69 3.24 3.69 2.03
CA LYS A 69 2.49 4.49 3.00
C LYS A 69 1.04 4.57 2.54
N VAL A 70 0.09 4.50 3.47
CA VAL A 70 -1.34 4.70 3.20
C VAL A 70 -1.81 5.93 3.96
N THR A 71 -2.34 6.93 3.25
CA THR A 71 -2.81 8.18 3.87
C THR A 71 -4.28 8.37 3.53
N GLU A 72 -5.12 8.66 4.53
CA GLU A 72 -6.51 9.02 4.25
C GLU A 72 -6.57 10.35 3.48
N LYS A 73 -7.32 10.39 2.37
CA LYS A 73 -7.30 11.53 1.44
C LYS A 73 -7.99 12.78 2.01
N ASP A 74 -9.19 12.62 2.57
CA ASP A 74 -10.00 13.74 3.07
C ASP A 74 -10.05 13.81 4.61
N ASN A 75 -9.38 12.86 5.29
CA ASN A 75 -9.34 12.73 6.76
C ASN A 75 -10.73 12.88 7.42
N SER A 76 -11.76 12.32 6.79
CA SER A 76 -13.17 12.54 7.12
C SER A 76 -13.83 11.26 7.66
N TYR A 77 -13.18 10.12 7.50
CA TYR A 77 -13.65 8.84 7.98
C TYR A 77 -13.12 8.56 9.39
N GLY A 78 -13.93 8.90 10.39
CA GLY A 78 -13.61 8.65 11.81
C GLY A 78 -13.68 7.18 12.25
N GLY A 79 -13.79 6.23 11.32
CA GLY A 79 -13.93 4.81 11.63
C GLY A 79 -12.62 4.03 11.61
N ILE A 80 -11.46 4.66 11.41
CA ILE A 80 -10.16 3.99 11.49
C ILE A 80 -9.82 3.79 12.97
N ILE A 81 -9.51 2.56 13.35
CA ILE A 81 -9.18 2.20 14.73
C ILE A 81 -7.81 1.54 14.79
N LEU A 82 -7.18 1.67 15.96
CA LEU A 82 -5.83 1.17 16.27
C LEU A 82 -4.70 1.87 15.48
N PRO A 83 -3.51 2.03 16.09
CA PRO A 83 -2.34 2.49 15.36
C PRO A 83 -1.99 1.52 14.23
N SER A 84 -1.63 2.08 13.06
CA SER A 84 -1.18 1.31 11.91
C SER A 84 0.12 1.89 11.36
N ALA A 85 1.17 1.06 11.28
CA ALA A 85 2.49 1.53 10.89
C ALA A 85 2.51 2.06 9.44
N ILE A 86 1.80 1.40 8.52
CA ILE A 86 1.66 1.85 7.12
C ILE A 86 0.92 3.19 7.00
N MET A 87 0.16 3.60 8.02
CA MET A 87 -0.48 4.92 8.08
C MET A 87 0.36 5.99 8.77
N ASN A 88 1.31 5.60 9.62
CA ASN A 88 2.20 6.52 10.33
C ASN A 88 3.40 6.95 9.47
N GLY A 89 3.75 6.19 8.44
CA GLY A 89 4.88 6.49 7.57
C GLY A 89 5.14 5.41 6.52
N TYR A 90 6.23 5.57 5.79
CA TYR A 90 6.70 4.58 4.83
C TYR A 90 7.26 3.36 5.54
N VAL A 91 6.70 2.19 5.26
CA VAL A 91 7.14 0.90 5.81
C VAL A 91 7.40 -0.10 4.69
N GLN A 92 8.42 -0.94 4.86
CA GLN A 92 8.66 -2.07 3.97
C GLN A 92 7.73 -3.22 4.39
N LEU A 93 7.09 -3.87 3.44
CA LEU A 93 6.17 -4.99 3.71
C LEU A 93 6.92 -6.32 3.92
N THR A 94 7.85 -6.36 4.89
CA THR A 94 8.54 -7.60 5.31
C THR A 94 7.60 -8.58 6.02
N SER A 95 6.47 -8.08 6.49
CA SER A 95 5.32 -8.83 7.00
C SER A 95 4.03 -8.11 6.61
N ALA A 96 2.89 -8.80 6.74
CA ALA A 96 1.59 -8.20 6.53
C ALA A 96 1.38 -6.95 7.39
N GLN A 97 0.90 -5.86 6.78
CA GLN A 97 0.52 -4.63 7.47
C GLN A 97 -1.00 -4.47 7.46
N LYS A 98 -1.56 -3.96 8.55
CA LYS A 98 -3.02 -3.91 8.73
C LYS A 98 -3.53 -2.51 9.00
N ILE A 99 -4.70 -2.19 8.47
CA ILE A 99 -5.49 -1.03 8.86
C ILE A 99 -6.82 -1.54 9.36
N TYR A 100 -7.19 -1.22 10.59
CA TYR A 100 -8.45 -1.66 11.19
C TYR A 100 -9.49 -0.55 11.11
N PHE A 101 -10.73 -0.97 10.91
CA PHE A 101 -11.89 -0.12 10.68
C PHE A 101 -13.03 -0.57 11.60
N ILE A 102 -13.86 0.37 12.03
CA ILE A 102 -15.10 0.10 12.75
C ILE A 102 -16.29 0.78 12.08
N GLY A 103 -17.39 0.04 11.94
CA GLY A 103 -18.63 0.54 11.37
C GLY A 103 -18.58 0.74 9.86
N LYS A 104 -19.68 1.25 9.31
CA LYS A 104 -19.87 1.37 7.85
C LYS A 104 -18.97 2.47 7.27
N THR A 105 -18.47 2.26 6.05
CA THR A 105 -17.90 3.35 5.26
C THR A 105 -19.01 4.24 4.69
N PRO A 106 -18.72 5.50 4.30
CA PRO A 106 -19.66 6.31 3.53
C PRO A 106 -20.14 5.60 2.25
N LYS A 107 -21.30 5.99 1.72
CA LYS A 107 -21.91 5.35 0.52
C LYS A 107 -20.96 5.32 -0.70
N ASN A 108 -20.16 6.37 -0.87
CA ASN A 108 -19.20 6.46 -1.98
C ASN A 108 -17.87 5.74 -1.69
N GLY A 109 -17.68 5.26 -0.45
CA GLY A 109 -16.44 4.71 0.08
C GLY A 109 -15.55 5.75 0.75
N SER A 110 -14.58 5.27 1.53
CA SER A 110 -13.49 6.07 2.07
C SER A 110 -12.29 5.96 1.14
N GLN A 111 -11.63 7.08 0.83
CA GLN A 111 -10.51 7.14 -0.10
C GLN A 111 -9.18 7.30 0.62
N PHE A 112 -8.17 6.58 0.12
CA PHE A 112 -6.81 6.58 0.63
C PHE A 112 -5.83 6.76 -0.52
N TYR A 113 -4.82 7.59 -0.31
CA TYR A 113 -3.63 7.57 -1.13
C TYR A 113 -2.75 6.38 -0.71
N VAL A 114 -2.26 5.65 -1.71
CA VAL A 114 -1.19 4.68 -1.54
C VAL A 114 0.06 5.30 -2.14
N GLY A 115 1.03 5.58 -1.28
CA GLY A 115 2.32 6.13 -1.64
C GLY A 115 3.39 5.05 -1.75
N ILE A 116 4.35 5.25 -2.66
CA ILE A 116 5.50 4.37 -2.84
C ILE A 116 6.79 5.18 -2.67
N LYS A 117 7.75 4.58 -1.97
CA LYS A 117 9.11 5.11 -1.83
C LYS A 117 10.13 4.02 -2.13
N ILE A 118 11.17 4.38 -2.87
CA ILE A 118 12.36 3.55 -3.13
C ILE A 118 13.57 4.42 -2.77
N ASN A 119 14.32 4.00 -1.75
CA ASN A 119 15.52 4.73 -1.36
C ASN A 119 16.64 4.48 -2.35
N ALA A 120 17.51 5.48 -2.55
CA ALA A 120 18.78 5.27 -3.22
C ALA A 120 19.67 4.32 -2.41
N LEU A 121 20.51 3.54 -3.11
CA LEU A 121 21.57 2.74 -2.50
C LEU A 121 22.91 3.46 -2.69
N PRO A 122 23.54 4.01 -1.63
CA PRO A 122 24.79 4.73 -1.77
C PRO A 122 25.92 3.82 -2.26
N GLY A 123 26.61 4.22 -3.31
CA GLY A 123 27.87 3.60 -3.75
C GLY A 123 27.74 2.35 -4.64
N GLU A 124 26.52 1.87 -4.90
CA GLU A 124 26.28 0.71 -5.77
C GLU A 124 25.15 1.01 -6.77
N PHE A 125 25.31 0.47 -7.98
CA PHE A 125 24.26 0.46 -9.00
C PHE A 125 23.51 -0.87 -8.94
N TYR A 126 22.19 -0.82 -9.13
CA TYR A 126 21.43 -2.03 -9.46
C TYR A 126 21.70 -2.48 -10.89
N GLU A 127 21.50 -3.76 -11.20
CA GLU A 127 21.51 -4.20 -12.59
C GLU A 127 20.42 -3.49 -13.39
N SER A 128 20.71 -3.19 -14.65
CA SER A 128 19.73 -2.52 -15.52
C SER A 128 18.60 -3.46 -15.90
N GLY A 129 17.36 -2.99 -15.82
CA GLY A 129 16.19 -3.77 -16.22
C GLY A 129 14.94 -3.46 -15.42
N ALA A 130 13.95 -4.32 -15.59
CA ALA A 130 12.66 -4.22 -14.91
C ALA A 130 12.65 -5.10 -13.67
N TYR A 131 12.42 -4.46 -12.51
CA TYR A 131 12.19 -5.14 -11.24
C TYR A 131 10.70 -5.12 -10.95
N THR A 132 10.16 -6.25 -10.49
CA THR A 132 8.72 -6.39 -10.26
C THR A 132 8.40 -6.97 -8.90
N ASP A 133 7.23 -6.62 -8.40
CA ASP A 133 6.59 -7.26 -7.26
C ASP A 133 5.07 -7.15 -7.39
N THR A 134 4.34 -7.96 -6.63
CA THR A 134 2.88 -7.89 -6.53
C THR A 134 2.46 -7.60 -5.10
N LEU A 135 1.80 -6.45 -4.92
CA LEU A 135 1.11 -6.07 -3.70
C LEU A 135 -0.31 -6.65 -3.71
N THR A 136 -0.61 -7.48 -2.71
CA THR A 136 -1.97 -7.97 -2.45
C THR A 136 -2.59 -7.16 -1.31
N VAL A 137 -3.81 -6.67 -1.50
CA VAL A 137 -4.60 -6.04 -0.44
C VAL A 137 -5.89 -6.82 -0.25
N SER A 138 -6.05 -7.40 0.94
CA SER A 138 -7.17 -8.28 1.27
C SER A 138 -8.10 -7.64 2.29
N PHE A 139 -9.38 -7.97 2.19
CA PHE A 139 -10.42 -7.52 3.10
C PHE A 139 -10.81 -8.66 4.06
N PHE A 140 -10.81 -8.40 5.35
CA PHE A 140 -11.20 -9.37 6.38
C PHE A 140 -12.23 -8.78 7.34
N VAL A 141 -13.30 -9.54 7.62
CA VAL A 141 -14.25 -9.23 8.71
C VAL A 141 -13.83 -10.00 9.95
N LEU A 142 -13.93 -9.37 11.12
CA LEU A 142 -13.79 -10.03 12.41
C LEU A 142 -15.15 -10.46 12.96
#